data_AF-A0A9J7ID66-F1
#
_entry.id   AF-A0A9J7ID66-F1
#
_cell.length_a   1.000
_cell.length_b   1.000
_cell.length_c   1.000
_cell.angle_alpha   90.00
_cell.angle_beta   90.00
_cell.angle_gamma   90.00
#
_symmetry.space_group_name_H-M   'P 1'
#
loop_
_entity.id
_entity.type
_entity.pdbx_description
1 polymer ?
#
loop_
_entity_poly.entity_id
_entity_poly.type
_entity_poly.pdbx_seq_one_letter_code
_entity_poly.pdbx_strand_id
1 'polypeptide(L)'
;MVTKAVLSLLLLGMVLDVTLACNGYKVKVLKSENCIDDPVVAADPEFTLKLNKKCEFIPTGCVVNKAFKTAVAKYKVTKDGVVVKEGKGDVCSMAGQAPDNIKKYMEIFGAPTSCPVEAGKVCGNDNKIDITPFKTLLSLARGVISIHSDITHDTGKSCINVEIEVTK
;
A
#
# COMPACT_ATOMS: atom_id res chain seq x y z
N MET A 1 -29.56 20.80 41.29
CA MET A 1 -29.70 20.74 39.82
C MET A 1 -28.38 20.91 39.08
N VAL A 2 -27.49 21.81 39.53
CA VAL A 2 -26.17 22.10 38.93
C VAL A 2 -25.24 20.87 38.86
N THR A 3 -25.27 20.00 39.86
CA THR A 3 -24.37 18.84 39.97
C THR A 3 -24.61 17.75 38.91
N LYS A 4 -25.87 17.54 38.47
CA LYS A 4 -26.20 16.56 37.42
C LYS A 4 -25.81 17.05 36.02
N ALA A 5 -25.90 18.37 35.78
CA ALA A 5 -25.50 18.97 34.51
C ALA A 5 -23.98 18.92 34.31
N VAL A 6 -23.20 19.20 35.35
CA VAL A 6 -21.73 19.16 35.30
C VAL A 6 -21.21 17.73 35.12
N LEU A 7 -21.82 16.74 35.79
CA LEU A 7 -21.45 15.33 35.64
C LEU A 7 -21.76 14.78 34.23
N SER A 8 -22.87 15.22 33.63
CA SER A 8 -23.25 14.85 32.26
C SER A 8 -22.35 15.50 31.21
N LEU A 9 -21.84 16.72 31.46
CA LEU A 9 -20.88 17.40 30.59
C LEU A 9 -19.47 16.78 30.65
N LEU A 10 -19.05 16.33 31.84
CA LEU A 10 -17.79 15.60 32.04
C LEU A 10 -17.79 14.21 31.40
N LEU A 11 -18.93 13.50 31.42
CA LEU A 11 -19.12 12.24 30.71
C LEU A 11 -19.12 12.42 29.19
N LEU A 12 -19.63 13.55 28.66
CA LEU A 12 -19.57 13.87 27.23
C LEU A 12 -18.15 14.18 26.75
N GLY A 13 -17.29 14.70 27.64
CA GLY A 13 -15.88 15.00 27.35
C GLY A 13 -14.96 13.77 27.28
N MET A 14 -15.36 12.64 27.88
CA MET A 14 -14.57 11.40 27.89
C MET A 14 -14.84 10.48 26.67
N VAL A 15 -15.86 10.76 25.86
CA VAL A 15 -16.25 9.88 24.73
C VAL A 15 -15.68 10.35 23.38
N LEU A 16 -14.97 11.48 23.34
CA LEU A 16 -14.33 11.99 22.11
C LEU A 16 -12.87 11.55 21.93
N ASP A 17 -12.44 10.47 22.60
CA ASP A 17 -11.23 9.75 22.20
C ASP A 17 -11.54 8.78 21.04
N VAL A 18 -12.33 9.23 20.07
CA VAL A 18 -12.29 8.66 18.72
C VAL A 18 -10.97 9.13 18.12
N THR A 19 -9.90 8.49 18.61
CA THR A 19 -8.55 8.58 18.08
C THR A 19 -8.53 7.84 16.76
N LEU A 20 -9.23 8.43 15.80
CA LEU A 20 -9.03 8.17 14.39
C LEU A 20 -7.52 8.30 14.12
N ALA A 21 -6.97 7.49 13.20
CA ALA A 21 -5.53 7.50 12.96
C ALA A 21 -5.11 8.81 12.27
N CYS A 22 -4.14 8.80 11.35
CA CYS A 22 -3.72 10.00 10.63
C CYS A 22 -4.89 10.89 10.14
N ASN A 23 -5.16 12.04 10.79
CA ASN A 23 -6.25 12.98 10.43
C ASN A 23 -7.67 12.39 10.33
N GLY A 24 -7.99 11.29 10.99
CA GLY A 24 -9.27 10.63 10.77
C GLY A 24 -9.15 9.27 10.08
N TYR A 25 -8.12 9.10 9.28
CA TYR A 25 -8.16 8.08 8.24
C TYR A 25 -7.74 6.71 8.73
N LYS A 26 -8.35 5.67 8.17
CA LYS A 26 -7.95 4.26 8.32
C LYS A 26 -7.69 3.69 6.94
N VAL A 27 -6.74 2.76 6.88
CA VAL A 27 -6.40 2.00 5.67
C VAL A 27 -6.50 0.53 5.99
N LYS A 28 -7.14 -0.22 5.11
CA LYS A 28 -7.31 -1.66 5.20
C LYS A 28 -7.03 -2.30 3.84
N VAL A 29 -6.20 -3.34 3.82
CA VAL A 29 -6.09 -4.22 2.65
C VAL A 29 -7.31 -5.13 2.66
N LEU A 30 -8.15 -5.02 1.63
CA LEU A 30 -9.30 -5.90 1.43
C LEU A 30 -8.88 -7.19 0.74
N LYS A 31 -7.93 -7.10 -0.19
CA LYS A 31 -7.45 -8.20 -1.00
C LYS A 31 -5.98 -8.01 -1.36
N SER A 32 -5.21 -9.08 -1.33
CA SER A 32 -3.85 -9.16 -1.88
C SER A 32 -3.65 -10.57 -2.40
N GLU A 33 -3.53 -10.74 -3.71
CA GLU A 33 -3.41 -12.06 -4.32
C GLU A 33 -2.42 -12.06 -5.49
N ASN A 34 -1.82 -13.24 -5.70
CA ASN A 34 -1.14 -13.57 -6.93
C ASN A 34 -2.17 -14.24 -7.86
N CYS A 35 -2.43 -13.65 -9.02
CA CYS A 35 -3.51 -14.11 -9.91
C CYS A 35 -3.10 -15.24 -10.87
N ILE A 36 -1.87 -15.75 -10.74
CA ILE A 36 -1.36 -16.91 -11.48
C ILE A 36 -0.58 -17.83 -10.54
N ASP A 37 -0.47 -19.09 -10.92
CA ASP A 37 0.40 -20.06 -10.25
C ASP A 37 1.87 -19.79 -10.58
N ASP A 38 2.75 -19.97 -9.58
CA ASP A 38 4.21 -19.87 -9.69
C ASP A 38 4.78 -18.56 -10.31
N PRO A 39 4.35 -17.37 -9.85
CA PRO A 39 4.80 -16.10 -10.42
C PRO A 39 6.30 -15.84 -10.18
N VAL A 40 6.92 -14.99 -11.02
CA VAL A 40 8.31 -14.52 -10.83
C VAL A 40 8.40 -13.61 -9.61
N VAL A 41 7.38 -12.79 -9.39
CA VAL A 41 7.22 -11.90 -8.23
C VAL A 41 5.92 -12.28 -7.52
N ALA A 42 6.02 -12.69 -6.26
CA ALA A 42 4.89 -13.14 -5.45
C ALA A 42 4.74 -12.27 -4.21
N ALA A 43 3.54 -11.74 -3.97
CA ALA A 43 3.19 -11.15 -2.68
C ALA A 43 2.69 -12.22 -1.71
N ASP A 44 2.99 -12.06 -0.43
CA ASP A 44 2.42 -12.86 0.65
C ASP A 44 0.88 -12.74 0.63
N PRO A 45 0.13 -13.85 0.61
CA PRO A 45 -1.34 -13.81 0.69
C PRO A 45 -1.84 -13.08 1.94
N GLU A 46 -1.06 -13.09 3.03
CA GLU A 46 -1.38 -12.40 4.28
C GLU A 46 -0.78 -10.98 4.35
N PHE A 47 -0.39 -10.41 3.21
CA PHE A 47 0.11 -9.04 3.17
C PHE A 47 -0.96 -8.07 3.69
N THR A 48 -0.59 -7.27 4.68
CA THR A 48 -1.45 -6.22 5.24
C THR A 48 -0.74 -4.89 5.33
N LEU A 49 -1.52 -3.81 5.39
CA LEU A 49 -1.03 -2.45 5.56
C LEU A 49 -1.89 -1.76 6.62
N LYS A 50 -1.25 -1.29 7.71
CA LYS A 50 -1.92 -0.55 8.77
C LYS A 50 -1.45 0.90 8.77
N LEU A 51 -2.39 1.82 8.97
CA LEU A 51 -2.09 3.24 9.22
C LEU A 51 -2.26 3.55 10.70
N ASN A 52 -1.19 4.02 11.34
CA ASN A 52 -1.23 4.37 12.77
C ASN A 52 -1.52 5.86 13.01
N LYS A 53 -1.67 6.22 14.29
CA LYS A 53 -1.96 7.60 14.73
C LYS A 53 -0.83 8.60 14.45
N LYS A 54 0.39 8.12 14.24
CA LYS A 54 1.56 8.92 13.87
C LYS A 54 1.67 9.17 12.36
N CYS A 55 0.64 8.82 11.58
CA CYS A 55 0.70 8.87 10.12
C CYS A 55 1.79 7.98 9.53
N GLU A 56 2.03 6.81 10.14
CA GLU A 56 2.97 5.82 9.62
C GLU A 56 2.20 4.65 9.02
N PHE A 57 2.58 4.26 7.79
CA PHE A 57 2.22 2.97 7.24
C PHE A 57 3.14 1.88 7.80
N ILE A 58 2.50 0.80 8.26
CA ILE A 58 3.15 -0.39 8.82
C ILE A 58 2.72 -1.57 7.94
N PRO A 59 3.53 -1.95 6.93
CA PRO A 59 3.30 -3.16 6.16
C PRO A 59 3.61 -4.41 7.00
N THR A 60 2.92 -5.50 6.72
CA THR A 60 3.22 -6.82 7.26
C THR A 60 3.08 -7.83 6.14
N GLY A 61 4.00 -8.79 6.09
CA GLY A 61 4.13 -9.74 4.98
C GLY A 61 5.37 -9.46 4.15
N CYS A 62 5.59 -10.29 3.15
CA CYS A 62 6.78 -10.24 2.31
C CYS A 62 6.47 -10.34 0.82
N VAL A 63 7.40 -9.88 0.00
CA VAL A 63 7.40 -10.11 -1.44
C VAL A 63 8.59 -11.00 -1.75
N VAL A 64 8.36 -12.06 -2.52
CA VAL A 64 9.39 -13.01 -2.97
C VAL A 64 9.62 -12.78 -4.45
N ASN A 65 10.88 -12.60 -4.83
CA ASN A 65 11.32 -12.43 -6.20
C ASN A 65 12.17 -13.63 -6.60
N LYS A 66 11.89 -14.21 -7.77
CA LYS A 66 12.86 -15.00 -8.54
C LYS A 66 13.78 -14.02 -9.29
N ALA A 67 14.94 -14.50 -9.72
CA ALA A 67 15.85 -13.66 -10.49
C ALA A 67 15.26 -13.28 -11.87
N PHE A 68 15.42 -12.02 -12.28
CA PHE A 68 15.05 -11.53 -13.61
C PHE A 68 15.88 -10.30 -13.99
N LYS A 69 16.01 -10.02 -15.29
CA LYS A 69 16.77 -8.87 -15.81
C LYS A 69 15.88 -7.78 -16.37
N THR A 70 14.69 -8.14 -16.84
CA THR A 70 13.74 -7.21 -17.46
C THR A 70 12.34 -7.44 -16.92
N ALA A 71 11.53 -6.38 -16.87
CA ALA A 71 10.14 -6.46 -16.45
C ALA A 71 9.31 -5.39 -17.15
N VAL A 72 8.25 -5.80 -17.84
CA VAL A 72 7.26 -4.91 -18.45
C VAL A 72 5.92 -5.13 -17.76
N ALA A 73 5.40 -4.08 -17.11
CA ALA A 73 4.12 -4.14 -16.42
C ALA A 73 3.02 -3.48 -17.26
N LYS A 74 1.87 -4.14 -17.34
CA LYS A 74 0.59 -3.53 -17.72
C LYS A 74 -0.23 -3.40 -16.46
N TYR A 75 -0.59 -2.17 -16.10
CA TYR A 75 -1.28 -1.89 -14.84
C TYR A 75 -2.59 -1.17 -15.08
N LYS A 76 -3.54 -1.40 -14.17
CA LYS A 76 -4.83 -0.73 -14.12
C LYS A 76 -5.16 -0.40 -12.67
N VAL A 77 -5.45 0.86 -12.42
CA VAL A 77 -5.87 1.39 -11.13
C VAL A 77 -7.31 1.85 -11.25
N THR A 78 -8.17 1.28 -10.43
CA THR A 78 -9.57 1.68 -10.30
C THR A 78 -9.82 2.26 -8.93
N LYS A 79 -10.70 3.26 -8.87
CA LYS A 79 -11.22 3.81 -7.63
C LYS A 79 -12.74 3.73 -7.66
N ASP A 80 -13.33 3.06 -6.68
CA ASP A 80 -14.77 2.83 -6.57
C ASP A 80 -15.36 2.26 -7.88
N GLY A 81 -14.63 1.33 -8.51
CA GLY A 81 -14.97 0.72 -9.81
C GLY A 81 -14.64 1.56 -11.06
N VAL A 82 -14.28 2.83 -10.91
CA VAL A 82 -13.95 3.74 -12.03
C VAL A 82 -12.45 3.67 -12.33
N VAL A 83 -12.07 3.51 -13.59
CA VAL A 83 -10.66 3.55 -14.00
C VAL A 83 -10.11 4.96 -13.82
N VAL A 84 -9.13 5.12 -12.92
CA VAL A 84 -8.47 6.41 -12.67
C VAL A 84 -7.10 6.49 -13.35
N LYS A 85 -6.48 5.33 -13.60
CA LYS A 85 -5.21 5.25 -14.34
C LYS A 85 -5.03 3.87 -14.94
N GLU A 86 -4.49 3.80 -16.13
CA GLU A 86 -3.96 2.56 -16.71
C GLU A 86 -2.76 2.87 -17.59
N GLY A 87 -1.95 1.85 -17.87
CA GLY A 87 -0.80 2.01 -18.72
C GLY A 87 0.02 0.74 -18.90
N LYS A 88 1.09 0.88 -19.68
CA LYS A 88 2.12 -0.13 -19.88
C LYS A 88 3.48 0.54 -19.79
N GLY A 89 4.42 -0.05 -19.08
CA GLY A 89 5.74 0.53 -18.89
C GLY A 89 6.80 -0.51 -18.56
N ASP A 90 8.04 -0.15 -18.87
CA ASP A 90 9.23 -0.89 -18.43
C ASP A 90 9.48 -0.54 -16.95
N VAL A 91 9.31 -1.54 -16.08
CA VAL A 91 9.46 -1.40 -14.63
C VAL A 91 10.91 -1.08 -14.26
N CYS A 92 11.88 -1.69 -14.94
CA CYS A 92 13.30 -1.47 -14.68
C CYS A 92 13.71 -0.04 -15.03
N SER A 93 13.25 0.46 -16.17
CA SER A 93 13.49 1.84 -16.61
C SER A 93 12.81 2.86 -15.69
N MET A 94 11.55 2.60 -15.29
CA MET A 94 10.81 3.46 -14.38
C MET A 94 11.42 3.48 -12.97
N ALA A 95 11.88 2.34 -12.47
CA ALA A 95 12.54 2.23 -11.17
C ALA A 95 13.83 3.04 -11.11
N GLY A 96 14.66 2.98 -12.16
CA GLY A 96 15.90 3.76 -12.25
C GLY A 96 15.67 5.27 -12.19
N GLN A 97 14.57 5.74 -12.80
CA GLN A 97 14.19 7.16 -12.88
C GLN A 97 13.36 7.64 -11.68
N ALA A 98 12.94 6.74 -10.77
CA ALA A 98 12.13 7.12 -9.63
C ALA A 98 12.93 8.02 -8.66
N PRO A 99 12.30 9.08 -8.09
CA PRO A 99 12.90 9.86 -7.01
C PRO A 99 13.27 8.99 -5.80
N ASP A 100 14.29 9.37 -5.03
CA ASP A 100 14.81 8.56 -3.91
C ASP A 100 13.74 8.23 -2.85
N ASN A 101 12.83 9.17 -2.58
CA ASN A 101 11.72 8.93 -1.65
C ASN A 101 10.75 7.85 -2.17
N ILE A 102 10.56 7.76 -3.49
CA ILE A 102 9.75 6.73 -4.13
C ILE A 102 10.48 5.39 -4.13
N LYS A 103 11.79 5.39 -4.44
CA LYS A 103 12.63 4.18 -4.38
C LYS A 103 12.59 3.54 -2.99
N LYS A 104 12.68 4.34 -1.93
CA LYS A 104 12.54 3.86 -0.55
C LYS A 104 11.19 3.17 -0.30
N TYR A 105 10.10 3.69 -0.84
CA TYR A 105 8.80 3.04 -0.72
C TYR A 105 8.73 1.75 -1.55
N MET A 106 9.28 1.76 -2.76
CA MET A 106 9.37 0.56 -3.61
C MET A 106 10.11 -0.57 -2.88
N GLU A 107 11.28 -0.27 -2.30
CA GLU A 107 12.04 -1.23 -1.48
C GLU A 107 11.22 -1.80 -0.33
N ILE A 108 10.54 -0.96 0.45
CA ILE A 108 9.76 -1.42 1.61
C ILE A 108 8.60 -2.33 1.19
N PHE A 109 8.00 -2.06 0.03
CA PHE A 109 6.92 -2.87 -0.54
C PHE A 109 7.42 -4.00 -1.45
N GLY A 110 8.74 -4.24 -1.52
CA GLY A 110 9.33 -5.34 -2.27
C GLY A 110 9.33 -5.16 -3.80
N ALA A 111 9.01 -3.96 -4.29
CA ALA A 111 9.18 -3.58 -5.67
C ALA A 111 10.67 -3.26 -5.96
N PRO A 112 11.19 -3.66 -7.13
CA PRO A 112 12.60 -3.47 -7.45
C PRO A 112 12.94 -1.98 -7.70
N THR A 113 14.05 -1.50 -7.16
CA THR A 113 14.55 -0.14 -7.39
C THR A 113 15.55 -0.03 -8.54
N SER A 114 16.04 -1.17 -9.02
CA SER A 114 16.88 -1.30 -10.22
C SER A 114 16.78 -2.72 -10.78
N CYS A 115 17.33 -2.91 -11.97
CA CYS A 115 17.53 -4.23 -12.58
C CYS A 115 19.01 -4.39 -12.97
N PRO A 116 19.55 -5.62 -13.00
CA PRO A 116 18.89 -6.91 -12.74
C PRO A 116 18.50 -7.11 -11.28
N VAL A 117 17.49 -7.96 -11.05
CA VAL A 117 16.97 -8.31 -9.73
C VAL A 117 17.39 -9.72 -9.39
N GLU A 118 18.03 -9.87 -8.24
CA GLU A 118 18.43 -11.17 -7.69
C GLU A 118 17.26 -11.87 -7.02
N ALA A 119 17.33 -13.20 -6.94
CA ALA A 119 16.35 -13.97 -6.19
C ALA A 119 16.43 -13.61 -4.70
N GLY A 120 15.28 -13.37 -4.07
CA GLY A 120 15.26 -12.92 -2.70
C GLY A 120 13.86 -12.71 -2.13
N LYS A 121 13.83 -12.32 -0.85
CA LYS A 121 12.61 -12.05 -0.11
C LYS A 121 12.76 -10.73 0.63
N VAL A 122 11.80 -9.83 0.44
CA VAL A 122 11.76 -8.52 1.09
C VAL A 122 10.54 -8.47 2.00
N CYS A 123 10.73 -8.13 3.28
CA CYS A 123 9.66 -8.13 4.27
C CYS A 123 9.41 -6.73 4.83
N GLY A 124 8.14 -6.38 4.99
CA GLY A 124 7.71 -5.06 5.47
C GLY A 124 7.72 -4.90 6.99
N ASN A 125 7.80 -5.99 7.75
CA ASN A 125 7.43 -6.04 9.18
C ASN A 125 8.21 -5.07 10.10
N ASP A 126 9.45 -4.74 9.74
CA ASP A 126 10.31 -3.85 10.53
C ASP A 126 10.32 -2.40 10.00
N ASN A 127 9.63 -2.14 8.90
CA ASN A 127 9.64 -0.87 8.21
C ASN A 127 8.43 -0.02 8.58
N LYS A 128 8.67 1.29 8.75
CA LYS A 128 7.62 2.30 8.95
C LYS A 128 7.80 3.39 7.92
N ILE A 129 6.72 3.74 7.25
CA ILE A 129 6.70 4.78 6.23
C ILE A 129 5.92 5.96 6.78
N ASP A 130 6.62 7.05 7.10
CA ASP A 130 5.96 8.32 7.43
C ASP A 130 5.31 8.92 6.19
N ILE A 131 3.98 9.06 6.24
CA ILE A 131 3.15 9.68 5.20
C ILE A 131 2.62 11.05 5.60
N THR A 132 3.15 11.67 6.66
CA THR A 132 2.79 13.02 7.08
C THR A 132 2.84 14.04 5.92
N PRO A 133 3.84 14.01 5.01
CA PRO A 133 3.86 14.90 3.83
C PRO A 133 2.67 14.69 2.89
N PHE A 134 2.09 13.49 2.87
CA PHE A 134 0.99 13.11 2.00
C PHE A 134 -0.37 13.06 2.72
N LYS A 135 -0.44 13.47 4.00
CA LYS A 135 -1.66 13.36 4.82
C LYS A 135 -2.88 14.07 4.22
N THR A 136 -2.66 15.16 3.46
CA THR A 136 -3.71 15.92 2.78
C THR A 136 -4.33 15.13 1.62
N LEU A 137 -3.54 14.25 0.99
CA LEU A 137 -3.98 13.40 -0.11
C LEU A 137 -4.86 12.23 0.34
N LEU A 138 -4.87 11.88 1.64
CA LEU A 138 -5.73 10.81 2.18
C LEU A 138 -7.22 11.11 1.95
N SER A 139 -7.60 12.38 1.91
CA SER A 139 -8.96 12.81 1.55
C SER A 139 -9.34 12.41 0.13
N LEU A 140 -8.40 12.53 -0.82
CA LEU A 140 -8.55 12.14 -2.21
C LEU A 140 -8.51 10.61 -2.39
N ALA A 141 -7.82 9.90 -1.50
CA ALA A 141 -7.70 8.45 -1.52
C ALA A 141 -8.93 7.71 -0.96
N ARG A 142 -9.87 8.40 -0.29
CA ARG A 142 -11.10 7.80 0.26
C ARG A 142 -11.86 6.96 -0.75
N GLY A 143 -12.28 5.76 -0.36
CA GLY A 143 -12.96 4.78 -1.22
C GLY A 143 -12.18 3.47 -1.33
N VAL A 144 -12.62 2.61 -2.23
CA VAL A 144 -11.93 1.36 -2.57
C VAL A 144 -11.03 1.61 -3.78
N ILE A 145 -9.74 1.33 -3.62
CA ILE A 145 -8.73 1.41 -4.67
C ILE A 145 -8.31 -0.01 -5.01
N SER A 146 -8.47 -0.41 -6.28
CA SER A 146 -7.98 -1.69 -6.78
C SER A 146 -6.84 -1.45 -7.77
N ILE A 147 -5.76 -2.19 -7.59
CA ILE A 147 -4.57 -2.15 -8.43
C ILE A 147 -4.36 -3.55 -8.99
N HIS A 148 -4.54 -3.68 -10.31
CA HIS A 148 -4.23 -4.89 -11.05
C HIS A 148 -2.97 -4.68 -11.88
N SER A 149 -2.03 -5.61 -11.82
CA SER A 149 -0.78 -5.53 -12.57
C SER A 149 -0.39 -6.90 -13.15
N ASP A 150 -0.31 -6.96 -14.48
CA ASP A 150 0.28 -8.08 -15.21
C ASP A 150 1.71 -7.74 -15.59
N ILE A 151 2.68 -8.55 -15.16
CA ILE A 151 4.10 -8.29 -15.36
C ILE A 151 4.71 -9.41 -16.20
N THR A 152 5.36 -9.04 -17.28
CA THR A 152 6.14 -9.96 -18.11
C THR A 152 7.62 -9.76 -17.83
N HIS A 153 8.29 -10.83 -17.41
CA HIS A 153 9.73 -10.86 -17.15
C HIS A 153 10.44 -11.66 -18.25
N ASP A 154 11.76 -11.57 -18.33
CA ASP A 154 12.57 -12.47 -19.18
C ASP A 154 12.57 -13.92 -18.69
N THR A 155 12.23 -14.16 -17.43
CA THR A 155 12.23 -15.47 -16.78
C THR A 155 10.83 -16.04 -16.51
N GLY A 156 9.76 -15.33 -16.91
CA GLY A 156 8.39 -15.78 -16.69
C GLY A 156 7.38 -14.64 -16.60
N LYS A 157 6.29 -14.86 -15.86
CA LYS A 157 5.21 -13.88 -15.66
C LYS A 157 4.89 -13.73 -14.19
N SER A 158 4.28 -12.59 -13.84
CA SER A 158 3.70 -12.34 -12.53
C SER A 158 2.35 -11.65 -12.72
N CYS A 159 1.43 -11.86 -11.79
CA CYS A 159 0.15 -11.15 -11.73
C CYS A 159 -0.13 -10.81 -10.28
N ILE A 160 -0.36 -9.54 -10.00
CA ILE A 160 -0.67 -9.06 -8.65
C ILE A 160 -1.96 -8.26 -8.71
N ASN A 161 -2.88 -8.58 -7.81
CA ASN A 161 -4.10 -7.81 -7.58
C ASN A 161 -4.20 -7.42 -6.11
N VAL A 162 -4.31 -6.12 -5.85
CA VAL A 162 -4.41 -5.55 -4.50
C VAL A 162 -5.61 -4.62 -4.42
N GLU A 163 -6.42 -4.79 -3.39
CA GLU A 163 -7.54 -3.91 -3.07
C GLU A 163 -7.32 -3.28 -1.70
N ILE A 164 -7.43 -1.96 -1.65
CA ILE A 164 -7.21 -1.15 -0.45
C ILE A 164 -8.43 -0.26 -0.24
N GLU A 165 -8.93 -0.24 0.99
CA GLU A 165 -9.98 0.68 1.40
C GLU A 165 -9.40 1.80 2.27
N VAL A 166 -9.73 3.04 1.93
CA VAL A 166 -9.44 4.22 2.74
C VAL A 166 -10.74 4.80 3.28
N THR A 167 -10.90 4.77 4.60
CA THR A 167 -12.05 5.34 5.31
C THR A 167 -11.62 6.48 6.23
N LYS A 168 -12.57 7.29 6.68
CA LYS A 168 -12.38 8.33 7.71
C LYS A 168 -13.22 7.98 8.93
#